data_AF-A0AA38J9T5-F1
#
_entry.id   AF-A0AA38J9T5-F1
#
_cell.length_a   1.000
_cell.length_b   1.000
_cell.length_c   1.000
_cell.angle_alpha   90.00
_cell.angle_beta   90.00
_cell.angle_gamma   90.00
#
_symmetry.space_group_name_H-M   'P 1'
#
loop_
_entity.id
_entity.type
_entity.pdbx_description
1 polymer ?
#
loop_
_entity_poly.entity_id
_entity_poly.type
_entity_poly.pdbx_seq_one_letter_code
_entity_poly.pdbx_strand_id
1 'polypeptide(L)'
;MTFNPDRFLRNDLAVVDPVSVAFGYGRRICPGRFMAESQLWISIACILSAFEIRPENDERGKPIVPKAAFSSGFICHPLPYKTSIKARSTGSKFLIEQTTDLSA
;
A
#
# COMPACT_ATOMS: atom_id res chain seq x y z
N MET A 1 2.77 -17.44 -9.82
CA MET A 1 1.93 -16.22 -9.95
C MET A 1 2.86 -15.02 -9.82
N THR A 2 2.86 -14.11 -10.79
CA THR A 2 3.79 -12.97 -10.86
C THR A 2 3.03 -11.67 -10.65
N PHE A 3 3.49 -10.81 -9.75
CA PHE A 3 2.92 -9.47 -9.56
C PHE A 3 3.44 -8.54 -10.67
N ASN A 4 2.54 -8.07 -11.54
CA ASN A 4 2.87 -7.20 -12.67
C ASN A 4 1.85 -6.04 -12.78
N PRO A 5 2.09 -4.87 -12.18
CA PRO A 5 1.18 -3.72 -12.26
C PRO A 5 1.11 -3.10 -13.66
N ASP A 6 2.19 -3.20 -14.46
CA ASP A 6 2.27 -2.60 -15.80
C ASP A 6 1.22 -3.14 -16.78
N ARG A 7 0.63 -4.30 -16.47
CA ARG A 7 -0.50 -4.85 -17.24
C ARG A 7 -1.67 -3.88 -17.34
N PHE A 8 -1.85 -2.99 -16.35
CA PHE A 8 -2.93 -2.00 -16.34
C PHE A 8 -2.57 -0.69 -17.05
N LEU A 9 -1.31 -0.50 -17.46
CA LEU A 9 -0.88 0.69 -18.20
C LEU A 9 -1.13 0.57 -19.70
N ARG A 10 -1.37 -0.66 -20.19
CA ARG A 10 -1.67 -0.93 -21.59
C ARG A 10 -3.18 -0.94 -21.79
N ASN A 11 -3.65 -0.38 -22.91
CA ASN A 11 -5.06 -0.45 -23.30
C ASN A 11 -5.38 -1.84 -23.91
N ASP A 12 -5.08 -2.89 -23.15
CA ASP A 12 -5.34 -4.27 -23.53
C ASP A 12 -6.73 -4.67 -23.00
N LEU A 13 -7.66 -4.94 -23.92
CA LEU A 13 -9.03 -5.33 -23.60
C LEU A 13 -9.12 -6.67 -22.85
N ALA A 14 -8.06 -7.48 -22.87
CA ALA A 14 -8.00 -8.71 -22.06
C ALA A 14 -7.74 -8.43 -20.57
N VAL A 15 -7.30 -7.22 -20.21
CA VAL A 15 -7.02 -6.84 -18.82
C VAL A 15 -8.28 -6.29 -18.18
N VAL A 16 -8.84 -7.07 -17.25
CA VAL A 16 -10.00 -6.65 -16.45
C VAL A 16 -9.58 -5.63 -15.41
N ASP A 17 -10.31 -4.51 -15.34
CA ASP A 17 -10.16 -3.50 -14.29
C ASP A 17 -10.35 -4.15 -12.90
N PRO A 18 -9.36 -4.11 -12.00
CA PRO A 18 -9.46 -4.73 -10.69
C PRO A 18 -10.59 -4.13 -9.83
N VAL A 19 -10.94 -2.86 -10.02
CA VAL A 19 -12.03 -2.19 -9.28
C VAL A 19 -13.37 -2.83 -9.61
N SER A 20 -13.54 -3.33 -10.84
CA SER A 20 -14.79 -3.97 -11.29
C SER A 20 -15.10 -5.29 -10.57
N VAL A 21 -14.10 -5.93 -9.96
CA VAL A 21 -14.25 -7.24 -9.31
C VAL A 21 -13.97 -7.20 -7.80
N ALA A 22 -13.10 -6.29 -7.33
CA ALA A 22 -12.67 -6.23 -5.93
C ALA A 22 -13.79 -5.87 -4.94
N PHE A 23 -14.84 -5.18 -5.40
CA PHE A 23 -15.91 -4.65 -4.55
C PHE A 23 -17.24 -5.44 -4.65
N GLY A 24 -17.24 -6.57 -5.35
CA GLY A 24 -18.43 -7.40 -5.58
C GLY A 24 -19.38 -6.81 -6.63
N TYR A 25 -20.61 -7.33 -6.68
CA TYR A 25 -21.56 -7.08 -7.78
C TYR A 25 -23.00 -6.87 -7.32
N GLY A 26 -23.80 -6.24 -8.20
CA GLY A 26 -25.25 -6.15 -8.06
C GLY A 26 -25.73 -5.37 -6.84
N ARG A 27 -26.89 -5.74 -6.28
CA ARG A 27 -27.56 -5.04 -5.16
C ARG A 27 -26.75 -5.02 -3.85
N ARG A 28 -25.69 -5.81 -3.75
CA ARG A 28 -24.81 -5.93 -2.57
C ARG A 28 -23.38 -5.48 -2.84
N ILE A 29 -23.14 -4.79 -3.96
CA ILE A 29 -21.84 -4.18 -4.24
C ILE A 29 -21.42 -3.25 -3.08
N CYS A 30 -20.12 -3.22 -2.77
CA CYS A 30 -19.60 -2.39 -1.69
C CYS A 30 -20.03 -0.92 -1.89
N PRO A 31 -20.81 -0.33 -0.96
CA PRO A 31 -21.21 1.07 -1.07
C PRO A 31 -20.02 2.02 -0.87
N GLY A 32 -18.99 1.59 -0.13
CA GLY A 32 -17.79 2.37 0.16
C GLY A 32 -16.74 2.37 -0.95
N ARG A 33 -16.96 1.73 -2.10
CA ARG A 33 -15.94 1.54 -3.15
C ARG A 33 -15.31 2.85 -3.66
N PHE A 34 -16.11 3.89 -3.84
CA PHE A 34 -15.63 5.18 -4.33
C PHE A 34 -14.74 5.88 -3.30
N MET A 35 -15.18 5.89 -2.04
CA MET A 35 -14.39 6.42 -0.94
C MET A 35 -13.09 5.62 -0.76
N ALA A 36 -13.18 4.28 -0.80
CA ALA A 36 -12.02 3.41 -0.66
C ALA A 36 -11.00 3.63 -1.78
N GLU A 37 -11.44 3.76 -3.03
CA GLU A 37 -10.58 4.01 -4.17
C GLU A 37 -9.86 5.37 -4.06
N SER A 38 -10.61 6.45 -3.79
CA SER A 38 -10.02 7.78 -3.59
C SER A 38 -9.06 7.80 -2.39
N GLN A 39 -9.43 7.17 -1.28
CA GLN A 39 -8.62 7.11 -0.07
C GLN A 39 -7.34 6.31 -0.29
N LEU A 40 -7.41 5.16 -0.96
CA LEU A 40 -6.24 4.34 -1.28
C LEU A 40 -5.28 5.11 -2.18
N TRP A 41 -5.80 5.78 -3.22
CA TRP A 41 -4.98 6.56 -4.14
C TRP A 41 -4.21 7.65 -3.41
N ILE A 42 -4.90 8.50 -2.64
CA ILE A 42 -4.24 9.63 -1.95
C ILE A 42 -3.31 9.14 -0.83
N SER A 43 -3.71 8.10 -0.09
CA SER A 43 -2.87 7.54 0.98
C SER A 43 -1.56 7.00 0.42
N ILE A 44 -1.61 6.21 -0.66
CA ILE A 44 -0.42 5.66 -1.30
C ILE A 44 0.46 6.78 -1.86
N ALA A 45 -0.13 7.77 -2.54
CA ALA A 45 0.61 8.91 -3.09
C ALA A 45 1.33 9.71 -1.99
N CYS A 46 0.65 10.02 -0.88
CA CYS A 46 1.23 10.74 0.25
C CYS A 46 2.30 9.92 0.99
N ILE A 47 2.06 8.63 1.22
CA ILE A 47 3.03 7.74 1.85
C ILE A 47 4.30 7.68 0.99
N LEU A 48 4.16 7.46 -0.32
CA LEU A 48 5.30 7.36 -1.21
C LEU A 48 6.00 8.72 -1.43
N SER A 49 5.29 9.84 -1.37
CA SER A 49 5.94 11.16 -1.47
C SER A 49 6.75 11.51 -0.23
N ALA A 50 6.27 11.13 0.97
CA ALA A 50 6.91 11.49 2.24
C ALA A 50 7.95 10.47 2.72
N PHE A 51 7.78 9.19 2.39
CA PHE A 51 8.60 8.10 2.93
C PHE A 51 9.31 7.29 1.86
N GLU A 52 10.47 6.79 2.25
CA GLU A 52 11.16 5.68 1.61
C GLU A 52 10.88 4.40 2.41
N ILE A 53 10.34 3.40 1.72
CA ILE A 53 9.98 2.10 2.30
C ILE A 53 10.89 1.04 1.67
N ARG A 54 11.65 0.33 2.51
CA ARG A 54 12.58 -0.71 2.08
C ARG A 54 12.49 -1.94 2.99
N PRO A 55 12.84 -3.14 2.51
CA PRO A 55 13.05 -4.29 3.39
C PRO A 55 14.06 -3.95 4.50
N GLU A 56 13.85 -4.50 5.69
CA GLU A 56 14.89 -4.47 6.71
C GLU A 56 16.02 -5.44 6.34
N ASN A 57 17.24 -5.18 6.81
CA ASN A 57 18.38 -6.06 6.58
C ASN A 57 18.55 -7.08 7.72
N ASP A 58 19.01 -8.28 7.40
CA ASP A 58 19.46 -9.26 8.38
C ASP A 58 20.83 -8.87 8.99
N GLU A 59 21.31 -9.68 9.95
CA GLU A 59 22.61 -9.48 10.62
C GLU A 59 23.80 -9.48 9.63
N ARG A 60 23.61 -9.99 8.41
CA ARG A 60 24.61 -10.07 7.35
C ARG A 60 24.43 -8.97 6.30
N GLY A 61 23.53 -8.02 6.52
CA GLY A 61 23.25 -6.90 5.63
C GLY A 61 22.40 -7.25 4.41
N LYS A 62 21.76 -8.43 4.35
CA LYS A 62 20.90 -8.83 3.24
C LYS A 62 19.43 -8.44 3.48
N PRO A 63 18.70 -7.99 2.45
CA PRO A 63 17.30 -7.58 2.61
C PRO A 63 16.41 -8.78 2.94
N ILE A 64 15.62 -8.65 4.00
CA ILE A 64 14.60 -9.62 4.42
C ILE A 64 13.33 -9.34 3.61
N VAL A 65 13.18 -10.02 2.47
CA VAL A 65 11.99 -9.85 1.61
C VAL A 65 10.74 -10.37 2.33
N PRO A 66 9.71 -9.53 2.55
CA PRO A 66 8.47 -9.98 3.16
C PRO A 66 7.81 -11.07 2.33
N LYS A 67 7.39 -12.16 2.97
CA LYS A 67 6.59 -13.20 2.32
C LYS A 67 5.16 -12.70 2.14
N ALA A 68 4.54 -13.01 1.01
CA ALA A 68 3.12 -12.76 0.76
C ALA A 68 2.24 -13.76 1.56
N ALA A 69 2.26 -13.62 2.88
CA ALA A 69 1.51 -14.46 3.82
C ALA A 69 0.47 -13.59 4.52
N PHE A 70 -0.78 -14.07 4.52
CA PHE A 70 -1.94 -13.32 5.00
C PHE A 70 -2.74 -14.17 6.01
N SER A 71 -3.40 -13.50 6.95
CA SER A 71 -4.39 -14.13 7.81
C SER A 71 -5.61 -14.57 6.99
N SER A 72 -6.28 -15.63 7.44
CA SER A 72 -7.61 -15.97 6.97
C SER A 72 -8.68 -15.26 7.81
N GLY A 73 -9.73 -14.75 7.19
CA GLY A 73 -10.85 -14.15 7.90
C GLY A 73 -11.76 -13.37 6.97
N PHE A 74 -12.74 -12.67 7.53
CA PHE A 74 -13.59 -11.76 6.78
C PHE A 74 -12.78 -10.60 6.15
N ILE A 75 -11.74 -10.15 6.86
CA ILE A 75 -10.72 -9.22 6.34
C ILE A 75 -9.37 -9.95 6.43
N CYS A 76 -8.65 -9.98 5.31
CA CYS A 76 -7.30 -10.55 5.23
C CYS A 76 -6.27 -9.46 5.52
N HIS A 77 -5.40 -9.69 6.51
CA HIS A 77 -4.29 -8.82 6.82
C HIS A 77 -2.96 -9.53 6.54
N PRO A 78 -1.90 -8.82 6.14
CA PRO A 78 -0.58 -9.42 6.08
C PRO A 78 -0.18 -9.91 7.48
N LEU A 79 0.47 -11.08 7.56
CA LEU A 79 1.10 -11.52 8.80
C LEU A 79 2.22 -10.54 9.19
N PRO A 80 2.59 -10.43 10.49
CA PRO A 80 3.66 -9.54 10.92
C PRO A 80 4.94 -9.72 10.11
N TYR A 81 5.48 -8.62 9.59
CA TYR A 81 6.70 -8.58 8.79
C TYR A 81 7.58 -7.40 9.19
N LYS A 82 8.88 -7.52 8.90
CA LYS A 82 9.87 -6.48 9.15
C LYS A 82 9.98 -5.54 7.96
N THR A 83 10.09 -4.25 8.22
CA THR A 83 10.22 -3.21 7.18
C THR A 83 10.95 -1.99 7.74
N SER A 84 11.68 -1.28 6.89
CA SER A 84 12.30 0.00 7.22
C SER A 84 11.52 1.11 6.52
N ILE A 85 10.96 2.02 7.31
CA ILE A 85 10.26 3.22 6.82
C ILE A 85 11.02 4.44 7.32
N LYS A 86 11.51 5.26 6.40
CA LYS A 86 12.28 6.46 6.71
C LYS A 86 11.72 7.64 5.93
N ALA A 87 11.82 8.85 6.49
CA ALA A 87 11.47 10.05 5.73
C ALA A 87 12.34 10.14 4.47
N ARG A 88 11.71 10.44 3.33
CA ARG A 88 12.37 10.47 2.02
C ARG A 88 13.37 11.62 1.86
N SER A 89 13.10 12.74 2.52
CA SER A 89 13.92 13.94 2.47
C SER A 89 13.96 14.66 3.83
N THR A 90 14.95 15.53 4.02
CA THR A 90 15.02 16.41 5.20
C THR A 90 13.77 17.27 5.35
N GLY A 91 13.21 17.76 4.24
CA GLY A 91 11.96 18.53 4.26
C GLY A 91 10.75 17.70 4.70
N SER A 92 10.62 16.47 4.18
CA SER A 92 9.58 15.54 4.62
C SER A 92 9.69 15.23 6.12
N LYS A 93 10.92 14.99 6.60
CA LYS A 93 11.19 14.72 8.01
C LYS A 93 10.74 15.89 8.89
N PHE A 94 11.13 17.11 8.53
CA PHE A 94 10.76 18.33 9.26
C PHE A 94 9.24 18.48 9.39
N LEU A 95 8.49 18.33 8.29
CA LEU A 95 7.02 18.45 8.31
C LEU A 95 6.35 17.37 9.17
N ILE A 96 6.88 16.14 9.16
CA ILE A 96 6.36 15.03 9.98
C ILE A 96 6.58 15.32 11.47
N GLU A 97 7.79 15.78 11.83
CA GLU A 97 8.15 16.08 13.22
C GLU A 97 7.27 17.21 13.79
N GLN A 98 7.00 18.26 13.01
CA GLN A 98 6.09 19.35 13.40
C GLN A 98 4.66 18.88 13.75
N THR A 99 4.20 17.77 13.17
CA THR A 99 2.86 17.24 13.47
C THR A 99 2.82 16.56 14.84
N THR A 100 3.96 16.03 15.30
CA THR A 100 4.06 15.35 16.60
C THR A 100 3.98 16.37 17.74
N ASP A 101 4.56 17.56 17.54
CA ASP A 101 4.53 18.67 18.51
C ASP A 101 3.12 19.24 18.74
N LEU A 102 2.20 19.08 17.78
CA LEU A 102 0.79 19.50 17.93
C LEU A 102 -0.06 18.49 18.71
N SER A 103 0.47 17.30 18.96
CA SER A 103 -0.23 16.20 19.62
C SER A 103 0.20 16.03 21.10
N ALA A 104 1.09 16.90 21.59
CA ALA A 104 1.58 16.97 22.97
C ALA A 104 1.02 18.20 23.69
#